data_AF-A0A2T7BDD3-F1
#
_entry.id   AF-A0A2T7BDD3-F1
#
_cell.length_a   1.000
_cell.length_b   1.000
_cell.length_c   1.000
_cell.angle_alpha   90.00
_cell.angle_beta   90.00
_cell.angle_gamma   90.00
#
_symmetry.space_group_name_H-M   'P 1'
#
loop_
_entity.id
_entity.type
_entity.pdbx_description
1 polymer ?
#
loop_
_entity_poly.entity_id
_entity_poly.type
_entity_poly.pdbx_seq_one_letter_code
_entity_poly.pdbx_strand_id
1 'polypeptide(L)'
;MMEQSATVSETAAAVIREYFLYTRRTNLPELEQLLLKKEVPPAEAASLALEAYTHFYKRLLRVNLANFIMVFVVILVDVLLLPTLFERQQGDISMHILVYSIILLTSAILVRGLTRGLKLFSLREEITAFRDLRNL
;
A
#
# COMPACT_ATOMS: atom_id res chain seq x y z
N MET A 1 -12.56 -34.66 16.65
CA MET A 1 -12.87 -33.25 16.31
C MET A 1 -11.65 -32.36 16.09
N MET A 2 -10.40 -32.80 16.39
CA MET A 2 -9.20 -31.97 16.14
C MET A 2 -8.64 -32.06 14.70
N GLU A 3 -8.91 -33.13 13.94
CA GLU A 3 -8.37 -33.29 12.58
C GLU A 3 -9.06 -32.42 11.51
N GLN A 4 -10.36 -32.13 11.63
CA GLN A 4 -11.08 -31.30 10.65
C GLN A 4 -10.69 -29.81 10.71
N SER A 5 -10.33 -29.31 11.90
CA SER A 5 -9.89 -27.92 12.08
C SER A 5 -8.53 -27.65 11.40
N ALA A 6 -7.62 -28.62 11.44
CA ALA A 6 -6.31 -28.50 10.81
C ALA A 6 -6.42 -28.44 9.27
N THR A 7 -7.26 -29.27 8.66
CA THR A 7 -7.47 -29.30 7.21
C THR A 7 -8.16 -28.05 6.67
N VAL A 8 -9.11 -27.47 7.42
CA VAL A 8 -9.80 -26.22 7.04
C VAL A 8 -8.84 -25.03 7.13
N SER A 9 -8.00 -24.99 8.18
CA SER A 9 -6.98 -23.95 8.35
C SER A 9 -5.91 -23.98 7.25
N GLU A 10 -5.45 -25.16 6.85
CA GLU A 10 -4.44 -25.32 5.80
C GLU A 10 -5.00 -24.96 4.42
N THR A 11 -6.27 -25.30 4.16
CA THR A 11 -6.99 -24.93 2.93
C THR A 11 -7.20 -23.41 2.83
N ALA A 12 -7.61 -22.76 3.93
CA ALA A 12 -7.77 -21.31 3.96
C ALA A 12 -6.43 -20.58 3.73
N ALA A 13 -5.35 -21.05 4.36
CA ALA A 13 -4.02 -20.48 4.18
C ALA A 13 -3.51 -20.60 2.73
N ALA A 14 -3.79 -21.72 2.05
CA ALA A 14 -3.45 -21.92 0.65
C ALA A 14 -4.20 -20.93 -0.27
N VAL A 15 -5.50 -20.76 -0.05
CA VAL A 15 -6.36 -19.83 -0.82
C VAL A 15 -5.89 -18.38 -0.64
N ILE A 16 -5.59 -17.98 0.60
CA ILE A 16 -5.07 -16.64 0.90
C ILE A 16 -3.74 -16.40 0.19
N ARG A 17 -2.80 -17.36 0.23
CA ARG A 17 -1.53 -17.24 -0.49
C ARG A 17 -1.72 -17.12 -1.99
N GLU A 18 -2.55 -17.97 -2.57
CA GLU A 18 -2.84 -17.96 -4.00
C GLU A 18 -3.46 -16.63 -4.43
N TYR A 19 -4.41 -16.11 -3.65
CA TYR A 19 -5.07 -14.83 -3.92
C TYR A 19 -4.06 -13.66 -3.98
N PHE A 20 -3.16 -13.56 -2.99
CA PHE A 20 -2.14 -12.50 -2.99
C PHE A 20 -0.99 -12.71 -3.99
N LEU A 21 -0.79 -13.94 -4.49
CA LEU A 21 0.22 -14.24 -5.52
C LEU A 21 -0.27 -13.89 -6.92
N TYR A 22 -1.52 -14.23 -7.26
CA TYR A 22 -2.04 -14.13 -8.62
C TYR A 22 -2.91 -12.90 -8.86
N THR A 23 -3.51 -12.32 -7.83
CA THR A 23 -4.44 -11.20 -7.99
C THR A 23 -3.74 -9.85 -7.72
N ARG A 24 -3.65 -8.99 -8.75
CA ARG A 24 -3.20 -7.58 -8.57
C ARG A 24 -4.25 -6.69 -7.90
N ARG A 25 -5.51 -7.14 -7.91
CA ARG A 25 -6.62 -6.50 -7.22
C ARG A 25 -6.66 -7.03 -5.80
N THR A 26 -6.69 -6.10 -4.86
CA THR A 26 -6.87 -6.41 -3.44
C THR A 26 -8.26 -5.93 -3.08
N ASN A 27 -9.27 -6.79 -3.27
CA ASN A 27 -10.62 -6.60 -2.75
C ASN A 27 -10.89 -7.62 -1.62
N LEU A 28 -11.26 -7.14 -0.44
CA LEU A 28 -11.42 -7.94 0.77
C LEU A 28 -12.68 -8.84 0.70
N PRO A 29 -13.86 -8.33 0.28
CA PRO A 29 -15.03 -9.16 -0.02
C PRO A 29 -14.78 -10.31 -1.01
N GLU A 30 -13.93 -10.11 -2.02
CA GLU A 30 -13.60 -11.17 -2.98
C GLU A 30 -12.83 -12.32 -2.33
N LEU A 31 -11.90 -12.01 -1.42
CA LEU A 31 -11.19 -13.03 -0.64
C LEU A 31 -12.14 -13.80 0.29
N GLU A 32 -13.08 -13.11 0.94
CA GLU A 32 -14.13 -13.76 1.75
C GLU A 32 -14.94 -14.74 0.89
N GLN A 33 -15.38 -14.33 -0.30
CA GLN A 33 -16.12 -15.20 -1.21
C GLN A 33 -15.32 -16.43 -1.67
N LEU A 34 -14.02 -16.29 -1.88
CA LEU A 34 -13.14 -17.41 -2.24
C LEU A 34 -12.99 -18.40 -1.09
N LEU A 35 -12.90 -17.91 0.14
CA LEU A 35 -12.88 -18.76 1.35
C LEU A 35 -14.22 -19.50 1.53
N LEU A 36 -15.34 -18.82 1.33
CA LEU A 36 -16.69 -19.43 1.37
C LEU A 36 -16.86 -20.53 0.32
N LYS A 37 -16.35 -20.33 -0.91
CA LYS A 37 -16.36 -21.34 -1.99
C LYS A 37 -15.54 -22.60 -1.65
N LYS A 38 -14.62 -22.49 -0.68
CA LYS A 38 -13.74 -23.58 -0.22
C LYS A 38 -14.23 -24.20 1.08
N GLU A 39 -15.52 -24.04 1.37
CA GLU A 39 -16.22 -24.64 2.51
C GLU A 39 -15.74 -24.12 3.88
N VAL A 40 -15.07 -22.97 3.92
CA VAL A 40 -14.73 -22.30 5.19
C VAL A 40 -16.00 -21.72 5.81
N PRO A 41 -16.27 -21.94 7.12
CA PRO A 41 -17.44 -21.40 7.78
C PRO A 41 -17.52 -19.87 7.64
N PRO A 42 -18.72 -19.26 7.49
CA PRO A 42 -18.84 -17.83 7.21
C PRO A 42 -18.22 -16.93 8.29
N ALA A 43 -18.34 -17.31 9.56
CA ALA A 43 -17.74 -16.58 10.67
C ALA A 43 -16.20 -16.62 10.65
N GLU A 44 -15.61 -17.74 10.24
CA GLU A 44 -14.16 -17.91 10.12
C GLU A 44 -13.62 -17.30 8.82
N ALA A 45 -14.36 -17.38 7.72
CA ALA A 45 -13.98 -16.80 6.44
C ALA A 45 -13.83 -15.28 6.53
N ALA A 46 -14.76 -14.59 7.21
CA ALA A 46 -14.72 -13.15 7.40
C ALA A 46 -13.53 -12.72 8.28
N SER A 47 -13.29 -13.41 9.39
CA SER A 47 -12.17 -13.10 10.29
C SER A 47 -10.81 -13.38 9.67
N LEU A 48 -10.65 -14.51 8.98
CA LEU A 48 -9.42 -14.87 8.26
C LEU A 48 -9.12 -13.92 7.10
N ALA A 49 -10.13 -13.51 6.33
CA ALA A 49 -9.97 -12.53 5.26
C ALA A 49 -9.51 -11.17 5.82
N LEU A 50 -10.14 -10.71 6.91
CA LEU A 50 -9.78 -9.46 7.58
C LEU A 50 -8.35 -9.50 8.14
N GLU A 51 -7.98 -10.59 8.81
CA GLU A 51 -6.63 -10.76 9.38
C GLU A 51 -5.56 -10.77 8.29
N ALA A 52 -5.80 -11.53 7.21
CA ALA A 52 -4.89 -11.60 6.07
C ALA A 52 -4.71 -10.23 5.39
N TYR A 53 -5.79 -9.47 5.19
CA TYR A 53 -5.73 -8.10 4.68
C TYR A 53 -5.04 -7.13 5.62
N THR A 54 -5.25 -7.27 6.92
CA THR A 54 -4.58 -6.43 7.93
C THR A 54 -3.07 -6.68 7.93
N HIS A 55 -2.64 -7.94 7.82
CA HIS A 55 -1.23 -8.30 7.66
C HIS A 55 -0.63 -7.76 6.37
N PHE A 56 -1.36 -7.89 5.25
CA PHE A 56 -0.97 -7.32 3.98
C PHE A 56 -0.82 -5.79 4.05
N TYR A 57 -1.80 -5.10 4.64
CA TYR A 57 -1.78 -3.66 4.84
C TYR A 57 -0.60 -3.21 5.70
N LYS A 58 -0.31 -3.88 6.81
CA LYS A 58 0.87 -3.59 7.65
C LYS A 58 2.18 -3.76 6.89
N ARG A 59 2.29 -4.81 6.05
CA ARG A 59 3.47 -5.01 5.20
C ARG A 59 3.60 -3.89 4.16
N LEU A 60 2.50 -3.52 3.52
CA LEU A 60 2.47 -2.44 2.53
C LEU A 60 2.83 -1.09 3.15
N LEU A 61 2.32 -0.80 4.36
CA LEU A 61 2.70 0.37 5.15
C LEU A 61 4.19 0.42 5.43
N ARG A 62 4.80 -0.69 5.87
CA ARG A 62 6.24 -0.73 6.19
C ARG A 62 7.11 -0.43 4.97
N VAL A 63 6.77 -1.00 3.81
CA VAL A 63 7.48 -0.76 2.55
C VAL A 63 7.24 0.67 2.06
N ASN A 64 6.02 1.19 2.17
CA ASN A 64 5.70 2.55 1.76
C ASN A 64 6.23 3.61 2.72
N LEU A 65 6.45 3.31 4.00
CA LEU A 65 7.05 4.22 4.97
C LEU A 65 8.50 4.54 4.59
N ALA A 66 9.29 3.55 4.19
CA ALA A 66 10.64 3.78 3.70
C ALA A 66 10.64 4.67 2.43
N ASN A 67 9.71 4.43 1.51
CA ASN A 67 9.54 5.29 0.35
C ASN A 67 9.11 6.70 0.74
N PHE A 68 8.23 6.85 1.72
CA PHE A 68 7.77 8.15 2.20
C PHE A 68 8.91 8.96 2.83
N ILE A 69 9.76 8.30 3.64
CA ILE A 69 10.97 8.92 4.21
C ILE A 69 11.91 9.36 3.08
N MET A 70 12.13 8.52 2.06
CA MET A 70 12.96 8.88 0.91
C MET A 70 12.39 10.10 0.16
N VAL A 71 11.08 10.14 -0.11
CA VAL A 71 10.42 11.29 -0.74
C VAL A 71 10.61 12.55 0.12
N PHE A 72 10.44 12.43 1.44
CA PHE A 72 10.62 13.56 2.36
C PHE A 72 12.06 14.09 2.33
N VAL A 73 13.06 13.21 2.33
CA VAL A 73 14.48 13.60 2.22
C VAL A 73 14.76 14.30 0.90
N VAL A 74 14.23 13.81 -0.22
CA VAL A 74 14.40 14.46 -1.53
C VAL A 74 13.80 15.86 -1.53
N ILE A 75 12.57 16.02 -1.02
CA ILE A 75 11.93 17.34 -0.90
C ILE A 75 12.74 18.26 0.01
N LEU A 76 13.25 17.75 1.14
CA LEU A 76 14.06 18.54 2.07
C LEU A 76 15.34 19.04 1.41
N VAL A 77 16.03 18.16 0.66
CA VAL A 77 17.24 18.52 -0.11
C VAL A 77 16.91 19.58 -1.15
N ASP A 78 15.81 19.44 -1.88
CA ASP A 78 15.35 20.42 -2.86
C ASP A 78 15.06 21.78 -2.22
N VAL A 79 14.32 21.81 -1.10
CA VAL A 79 14.00 23.06 -0.38
C VAL A 79 15.25 23.76 0.15
N LEU A 80 16.29 23.00 0.53
CA LEU A 80 17.55 23.58 0.99
C LEU A 80 18.45 24.05 -0.16
N LEU A 81 18.47 23.34 -1.29
CA LEU A 81 19.37 23.64 -2.42
C LEU A 81 18.77 24.64 -3.40
N LEU A 82 17.48 24.54 -3.74
CA LEU A 82 16.84 25.40 -4.75
C LEU A 82 17.03 26.90 -4.47
N PRO A 83 16.85 27.43 -3.25
CA PRO A 83 17.04 28.86 -2.97
C PRO A 83 18.48 29.30 -3.27
N THR A 84 19.48 28.52 -2.84
CA THR A 84 20.90 28.84 -3.07
C THR A 84 21.28 28.78 -4.56
N LEU A 85 20.62 27.92 -5.33
CA LEU A 85 20.81 27.83 -6.77
C LEU A 85 20.13 29.00 -7.49
N PHE A 86 18.93 29.39 -7.06
CA PHE A 86 18.21 30.55 -7.59
C PHE A 86 18.92 31.87 -7.30
N GLU A 87 19.54 32.04 -6.12
CA GLU A 87 20.34 33.23 -5.81
C GLU A 87 21.60 33.35 -6.68
N ARG A 88 22.13 32.22 -7.18
CA ARG A 88 23.29 32.16 -8.08
C ARG A 88 22.94 32.28 -9.57
N GLN A 89 21.66 32.36 -9.95
CA GLN A 89 21.18 32.36 -11.35
C GLN A 89 21.52 33.63 -12.17
N GLN A 90 22.55 34.39 -11.84
CA GLN A 90 22.98 35.50 -12.69
C GLN A 90 23.70 34.97 -13.95
N GLY A 91 22.92 34.55 -14.96
CA GLY A 91 23.34 34.51 -16.37
C GLY A 91 23.65 33.16 -17.02
N ASP A 92 23.58 32.02 -16.32
CA ASP A 92 23.96 30.71 -16.90
C ASP A 92 22.74 29.82 -17.22
N ILE A 93 22.52 29.58 -18.52
CA ILE A 93 21.46 28.71 -19.07
C ILE A 93 21.57 27.28 -18.51
N SER A 94 22.77 26.80 -18.22
CA SER A 94 22.99 25.45 -17.67
C SER A 94 22.38 25.31 -16.27
N MET A 95 22.40 26.38 -15.48
CA MET A 95 21.87 26.42 -14.12
C MET A 95 20.34 26.42 -14.11
N HIS A 96 19.71 27.07 -15.09
CA HIS A 96 18.25 27.00 -15.28
C HIS A 96 17.80 25.58 -15.63
N ILE A 97 18.49 24.89 -16.55
CA ILE A 97 18.17 23.51 -16.92
C ILE A 97 18.26 22.58 -15.71
N LEU A 98 19.29 22.75 -14.87
CA LEU A 98 19.48 21.95 -13.67
C LEU A 98 18.33 22.13 -12.67
N VAL A 99 17.94 23.39 -12.41
CA VAL A 99 16.83 23.71 -11.50
C VAL A 99 15.50 23.15 -12.00
N TYR A 100 15.18 23.30 -13.29
CA TYR A 100 13.96 22.74 -13.86
C TYR A 100 13.96 21.20 -13.83
N SER A 101 15.12 20.58 -14.03
CA SER A 101 15.26 19.11 -13.96
C SER A 101 15.00 18.60 -12.55
N ILE A 102 15.50 19.31 -11.53
CA ILE A 102 15.24 19.00 -10.11
C ILE A 102 13.73 19.10 -9.82
N ILE A 103 13.09 20.22 -10.17
CA ILE A 103 11.65 20.43 -9.95
C ILE A 103 10.80 19.34 -10.63
N LEU A 104 11.17 18.96 -11.86
CA LEU A 104 10.46 17.93 -12.61
C LEU A 104 10.61 16.55 -11.94
N LEU A 105 11.82 16.23 -11.46
CA LEU A 105 12.09 15.00 -10.73
C LEU A 105 11.30 14.94 -9.42
N THR A 106 11.31 16.01 -8.61
CA THR A 106 10.53 16.03 -7.36
C THR A 106 9.05 15.92 -7.62
N SER A 107 8.53 16.62 -8.63
CA SER A 107 7.11 16.54 -9.00
C SER A 107 6.69 15.11 -9.36
N ALA A 108 7.49 14.38 -10.15
CA ALA A 108 7.21 12.99 -10.50
C ALA A 108 7.24 12.06 -9.27
N ILE A 109 8.17 12.28 -8.34
CA ILE A 109 8.27 11.52 -7.09
C ILE A 109 7.08 11.81 -6.17
N LEU A 110 6.67 13.07 -6.05
CA LEU A 110 5.50 13.52 -5.28
C LEU A 110 4.22 12.86 -5.78
N VAL A 111 3.96 12.88 -7.09
CA VAL A 111 2.77 12.24 -7.67
C VAL A 111 2.75 10.75 -7.37
N ARG A 112 3.88 10.05 -7.54
CA ARG A 112 3.98 8.62 -7.19
C ARG A 112 3.75 8.37 -5.70
N GLY A 113 4.30 9.22 -4.83
CA GLY A 113 4.09 9.16 -3.39
C GLY A 113 2.62 9.32 -3.02
N LEU A 114 1.95 10.33 -3.60
CA LEU A 114 0.54 10.62 -3.38
C LEU A 114 -0.36 9.46 -3.84
N THR A 115 -0.13 8.92 -5.04
CA THR A 115 -0.91 7.76 -5.53
C THR A 115 -0.77 6.54 -4.61
N ARG A 116 0.43 6.28 -4.08
CA ARG A 116 0.64 5.19 -3.11
C ARG A 116 -0.05 5.48 -1.77
N GLY A 117 -0.02 6.73 -1.30
CA GLY A 117 -0.73 7.16 -0.10
C GLY A 117 -2.24 6.99 -0.23
N LEU A 118 -2.83 7.42 -1.34
CA LEU A 118 -4.25 7.23 -1.64
C LEU A 118 -4.65 5.75 -1.67
N LYS A 119 -3.81 4.89 -2.26
CA LYS A 119 -4.05 3.44 -2.26
C LYS A 119 -4.06 2.85 -0.85
N LEU A 120 -3.15 3.31 0.02
CA LEU A 120 -3.12 2.89 1.43
C LEU A 120 -4.39 3.37 2.18
N PHE A 121 -4.81 4.60 1.93
CA PHE A 121 -6.03 5.14 2.55
C PHE A 121 -7.27 4.34 2.11
N SER A 122 -7.42 4.08 0.81
CA SER A 122 -8.50 3.25 0.27
C SER A 122 -8.52 1.84 0.87
N LEU A 123 -7.36 1.19 1.00
CA LEU A 123 -7.26 -0.12 1.67
C LEU A 123 -7.66 -0.06 3.14
N ARG A 124 -7.30 1.01 3.84
CA ARG A 124 -7.69 1.20 5.25
C ARG A 124 -9.19 1.40 5.39
N GLU A 125 -9.81 2.20 4.52
CA GLU A 125 -11.26 2.37 4.50
C GLU A 125 -11.98 1.07 4.18
N GLU A 126 -11.48 0.28 3.22
CA GLU A 126 -12.06 -1.02 2.89
C GLU A 126 -12.02 -1.99 4.08
N ILE A 127 -10.90 -2.07 4.79
CA ILE A 127 -10.79 -2.88 6.02
C ILE A 127 -11.77 -2.39 7.09
N THR A 128 -11.88 -1.07 7.27
CA THR A 128 -12.76 -0.48 8.29
C THR A 128 -14.23 -0.73 7.94
N ALA A 129 -14.63 -0.48 6.69
CA ALA A 129 -15.99 -0.70 6.21
C ALA A 129 -16.39 -2.17 6.29
N PHE A 130 -15.49 -3.09 5.92
CA PHE A 130 -15.75 -4.51 6.02
C PHE A 130 -15.93 -4.97 7.47
N ARG A 131 -15.07 -4.46 8.37
CA ARG A 131 -15.16 -4.73 9.80
C ARG A 131 -16.50 -4.25 10.37
N ASP A 132 -16.89 -3.01 10.05
CA ASP A 132 -18.13 -2.41 10.52
C ASP A 132 -19.37 -3.15 9.97
N LEU A 133 -19.35 -3.56 8.70
CA LEU A 133 -20.43 -4.36 8.08
C LEU A 133 -20.61 -5.74 8.71
N ARG A 134 -19.55 -6.32 9.26
CA ARG A 134 -19.56 -7.66 9.87
C ARG A 134 -19.66 -7.64 11.40
N ASN A 135 -19.72 -6.46 12.02
CA ASN A 135 -19.64 -6.28 13.48
C ASN A 135 -18.43 -7.00 14.12
N LEU A 136 -17.27 -6.89 13.47
CA LEU A 136 -15.99 -7.46 13.93
C LEU A 136 -15.10 -6.39 14.60
#